data_AF-A0A923QDY8-F1
#
_entry.id   AF-A0A923QDY8-F1
#
_cell.length_a   1.000
_cell.length_b   1.000
_cell.length_c   1.000
_cell.angle_alpha   90.00
_cell.angle_beta   90.00
_cell.angle_gamma   90.00
#
_symmetry.space_group_name_H-M   'P 1'
#
loop_
_entity.id
_entity.type
_entity.pdbx_description
1 polymer ?
#
loop_
_entity_poly.entity_id
_entity_poly.type
_entity_poly.pdbx_seq_one_letter_code
_entity_poly.pdbx_strand_id
1 'polypeptide(L)'
;RHRLVTTKYNPARTWTPENAVGIGGAYLCVYGMEGPGGYQFVGRTVQMWNRWRVTQAFPEGKPWLLRFFDQIRFYPMGAEELLDYRKEFVAGRVALRMEEGVFRLSDYQRFLRDNDASIKDFKQGQQAAFEAERERWRIAGVSETHDAGGAGDADARAAAAQAFEGEVVASQVSGGVWSVLVAVGAEVTAGQALLVIESMKMEITVHAHCAGRIERLLCVEGQSVTAGQPLVLMC
;
A
#
# COMPACT_ATOMS: atom_id res chain seq x y z
N ARG A 1 15.22 5.83 20.10
CA ARG A 1 15.13 7.24 19.67
C ARG A 1 14.90 7.42 18.17
N HIS A 2 15.20 6.45 17.29
CA HIS A 2 14.99 6.60 15.82
C HIS A 2 13.81 5.79 15.26
N ARG A 3 12.93 5.27 16.12
CA ARG A 3 11.71 4.62 15.67
C ARG A 3 10.66 5.71 15.47
N LEU A 4 10.54 6.27 14.28
CA LEU A 4 9.39 7.11 13.95
C LEU A 4 8.18 6.18 13.79
N VAL A 5 7.06 6.49 14.45
CA VAL A 5 5.84 5.68 14.40
C VAL A 5 4.83 6.38 13.51
N THR A 6 4.45 5.73 12.42
CA THR A 6 3.43 6.23 11.48
C THR A 6 2.53 5.08 11.04
N THR A 7 1.31 5.36 10.60
CA THR A 7 0.40 4.34 10.09
C THR A 7 0.82 3.86 8.70
N LYS A 8 0.26 2.72 8.30
CA LYS A 8 0.26 2.33 6.90
C LYS A 8 -0.92 2.98 6.20
N TYR A 9 -0.82 3.13 4.88
CA TYR A 9 -1.93 3.50 4.01
C TYR A 9 -3.11 2.55 4.24
N ASN A 10 -4.32 3.11 4.23
CA ASN A 10 -5.58 2.40 4.26
C ASN A 10 -6.55 3.02 3.24
N PRO A 11 -6.88 2.36 2.11
CA PRO A 11 -6.32 1.08 1.67
C PRO A 11 -4.83 1.20 1.30
N ALA A 12 -4.12 0.08 1.21
CA ALA A 12 -2.73 0.07 0.73
C ALA A 12 -2.69 0.44 -0.77
N ARG A 13 -1.55 0.92 -1.25
CA ARG A 13 -1.40 1.20 -2.69
C ARG A 13 -1.31 -0.10 -3.47
N THR A 14 -1.95 -0.15 -4.64
CA THR A 14 -1.82 -1.23 -5.63
C THR A 14 -0.46 -1.22 -6.33
N TRP A 15 0.19 -0.04 -6.40
CA TRP A 15 1.51 0.11 -7.00
C TRP A 15 2.46 0.97 -6.15
N THR A 16 3.73 0.57 -6.10
CA THR A 16 4.84 1.25 -5.46
C THR A 16 6.07 1.07 -6.34
N PRO A 17 6.78 2.16 -6.68
CA PRO A 17 7.92 2.08 -7.56
C PRO A 17 9.07 1.33 -6.91
N GLU A 18 9.81 0.62 -7.73
CA GLU A 18 11.04 -0.05 -7.32
C GLU A 18 12.04 0.93 -6.66
N ASN A 19 12.64 0.44 -5.58
CA ASN A 19 13.56 1.08 -4.65
C ASN A 19 13.01 2.30 -3.92
N ALA A 20 11.67 2.44 -3.85
CA ALA A 20 11.06 3.36 -2.90
C ALA A 20 11.45 2.99 -1.47
N VAL A 21 11.63 4.00 -0.63
CA VAL A 21 11.86 3.85 0.81
C VAL A 21 10.61 4.30 1.53
N GLY A 22 10.14 3.49 2.47
CA GLY A 22 8.98 3.83 3.27
C GLY A 22 9.07 3.45 4.74
N ILE A 23 8.27 4.13 5.56
CA ILE A 23 8.12 3.86 6.99
C ILE A 23 6.67 3.41 7.25
N GLY A 24 6.50 2.37 8.05
CA GLY A 24 5.19 1.81 8.40
C GLY A 24 5.25 1.18 9.79
N GLY A 25 4.47 1.71 10.72
CA GLY A 25 4.69 1.52 12.15
C GLY A 25 6.05 2.09 12.54
N ALA A 26 6.83 1.33 13.30
CA ALA A 26 8.20 1.66 13.71
C ALA A 26 9.27 1.12 12.73
N TYR A 27 8.87 0.58 11.58
CA TYR A 27 9.73 -0.14 10.65
C TYR A 27 9.98 0.66 9.38
N LEU A 28 11.17 0.46 8.81
CA LEU A 28 11.53 0.94 7.49
C LEU A 28 11.53 -0.23 6.51
N CYS A 29 11.13 0.04 5.27
CA CYS A 29 11.18 -0.88 4.14
C CYS A 29 11.84 -0.20 2.94
N VAL A 30 12.60 -0.96 2.15
CA VAL A 30 12.95 -0.59 0.78
C VAL A 30 12.26 -1.57 -0.16
N TYR A 31 11.47 -1.06 -1.09
CA TYR A 31 10.72 -1.88 -2.04
C TYR A 31 11.66 -2.34 -3.16
N GLY A 32 12.33 -3.48 -2.99
CA GLY A 32 13.35 -3.94 -3.95
C GLY A 32 12.85 -4.29 -5.35
N MET A 33 11.53 -4.45 -5.51
CA MET A 33 10.83 -4.64 -6.79
C MET A 33 9.56 -3.78 -6.78
N GLU A 34 9.04 -3.47 -7.96
CA GLU A 34 7.72 -2.84 -8.07
C GLU A 34 6.60 -3.77 -7.58
N GLY A 35 5.54 -3.18 -7.02
CA GLY A 35 4.39 -3.94 -6.53
C GLY A 35 3.59 -3.16 -5.48
N PRO A 36 2.55 -3.77 -4.90
CA PRO A 36 1.70 -3.08 -3.92
C PRO A 36 2.44 -2.79 -2.60
N GLY A 37 2.03 -1.71 -1.92
CA GLY A 37 2.74 -1.23 -0.73
C GLY A 37 1.91 -0.31 0.16
N GLY A 38 2.01 -0.53 1.48
CA GLY A 38 1.27 0.24 2.48
C GLY A 38 2.12 1.24 3.28
N TYR A 39 3.44 1.28 3.11
CA TYR A 39 4.30 2.14 3.93
C TYR A 39 4.26 3.58 3.41
N GLN A 40 4.38 4.56 4.31
CA GLN A 40 4.50 5.98 3.99
C GLN A 40 5.78 6.25 3.23
N PHE A 41 5.74 6.95 2.10
CA PHE A 41 6.94 7.24 1.34
C PHE A 41 7.79 8.31 2.03
N VAL A 42 9.09 8.03 2.09
CA VAL A 42 10.09 8.98 2.64
C VAL A 42 11.25 9.23 1.70
N GLY A 43 11.35 8.47 0.60
CA GLY A 43 12.39 8.69 -0.41
C GLY A 43 12.53 7.53 -1.38
N ARG A 44 13.66 7.50 -2.08
CA ARG A 44 14.05 6.44 -3.02
C ARG A 44 15.54 6.18 -2.88
N THR A 45 15.97 4.98 -3.21
CA THR A 45 17.38 4.58 -3.12
C THR A 45 17.80 3.74 -4.32
N VAL A 46 18.99 3.15 -4.25
CA VAL A 46 19.56 2.30 -5.29
C VAL A 46 18.92 0.93 -5.35
N GLN A 47 19.29 0.16 -6.36
CA GLN A 47 18.81 -1.19 -6.58
C GLN A 47 19.05 -2.08 -5.35
N MET A 48 17.98 -2.69 -4.81
CA MET A 48 18.11 -3.71 -3.76
C MET A 48 18.09 -5.14 -4.31
N TRP A 49 17.51 -5.33 -5.49
CA TRP A 49 17.41 -6.60 -6.19
C TRP A 49 17.87 -6.46 -7.64
N ASN A 50 18.79 -7.33 -8.08
CA ASN A 50 19.30 -7.34 -9.44
C ASN A 50 19.29 -8.77 -10.01
N ARG A 51 18.34 -9.03 -10.90
CA ARG A 51 18.11 -10.36 -11.47
C ARG A 51 19.10 -10.73 -12.57
N TRP A 52 19.61 -9.75 -13.30
CA TRP A 52 20.16 -9.97 -14.64
C TRP A 52 21.66 -9.76 -14.74
N ARG A 53 22.24 -8.88 -13.92
CA ARG A 53 23.65 -8.52 -14.02
C ARG A 53 24.43 -8.97 -12.81
N VAL A 54 25.55 -9.63 -13.06
CA VAL A 54 26.55 -9.89 -12.03
C VAL A 54 27.42 -8.65 -11.88
N THR A 55 27.49 -8.11 -10.68
CA THR A 55 28.35 -6.98 -10.32
C THR A 55 29.02 -7.25 -8.98
N GLN A 56 29.92 -6.38 -8.53
CA GLN A 56 30.51 -6.50 -7.19
C GLN A 56 29.44 -6.51 -6.08
N ALA A 57 28.38 -5.70 -6.23
CA ALA A 57 27.28 -5.62 -5.28
C ALA A 57 26.26 -6.76 -5.43
N PHE A 58 26.21 -7.41 -6.60
CA PHE A 58 25.32 -8.53 -6.91
C PHE A 58 26.12 -9.70 -7.51
N PRO A 59 26.85 -10.47 -6.69
CA PRO A 59 27.59 -11.62 -7.17
C PRO A 59 26.67 -12.69 -7.78
N GLU A 60 27.25 -13.58 -8.59
CA GLU A 60 26.52 -14.68 -9.20
C GLU A 60 25.76 -15.51 -8.15
N GLY A 61 24.48 -15.82 -8.45
CA GLY A 61 23.58 -16.53 -7.53
C GLY A 61 23.07 -15.71 -6.34
N LYS A 62 23.45 -14.42 -6.22
CA LYS A 62 23.03 -13.53 -5.11
C LYS A 62 22.42 -12.23 -5.66
N PRO A 63 21.16 -12.28 -6.13
CA PRO A 63 20.49 -11.10 -6.68
C PRO A 63 20.04 -10.08 -5.62
N TRP A 64 20.11 -10.39 -4.32
CA TRP A 64 19.77 -9.46 -3.24
C TRP A 64 21.00 -8.74 -2.68
N LEU A 65 20.87 -7.44 -2.43
CA LEU A 65 21.95 -6.61 -1.90
C LEU A 65 22.22 -6.84 -0.40
N LEU A 66 21.15 -7.06 0.37
CA LEU A 66 21.18 -7.08 1.83
C LEU A 66 20.99 -8.49 2.38
N ARG A 67 21.65 -8.78 3.49
CA ARG A 67 21.50 -10.00 4.31
C ARG A 67 20.85 -9.65 5.64
N PHE A 68 20.40 -10.67 6.36
CA PHE A 68 19.96 -10.47 7.74
C PHE A 68 21.10 -9.91 8.59
N PHE A 69 20.76 -8.98 9.49
CA PHE A 69 21.68 -8.24 10.38
C PHE A 69 22.58 -7.19 9.72
N ASP A 70 22.51 -7.02 8.40
CA ASP A 70 23.14 -5.87 7.75
C ASP A 70 22.52 -4.57 8.29
N GLN A 71 23.35 -3.53 8.39
CA GLN A 71 22.95 -2.20 8.81
C GLN A 71 23.00 -1.26 7.62
N ILE A 72 21.91 -0.51 7.41
CA ILE A 72 21.83 0.50 6.36
C ILE A 72 21.96 1.90 6.96
N ARG A 73 22.67 2.79 6.25
CA ARG A 73 22.76 4.20 6.58
C ARG A 73 22.52 5.02 5.33
N PHE A 74 21.45 5.81 5.34
CA PHE A 74 21.15 6.75 4.25
C PHE A 74 22.01 8.00 4.38
N TYR A 75 22.34 8.60 3.23
CA TYR A 75 22.96 9.91 3.12
C TYR A 75 22.20 10.71 2.05
N PRO A 76 22.12 12.05 2.18
CA PRO A 76 21.37 12.88 1.25
C PRO A 76 22.04 12.88 -0.13
N MET A 77 21.23 12.87 -1.18
CA MET A 77 21.64 12.91 -2.59
C MET A 77 20.57 13.65 -3.39
N GLY A 78 20.97 14.40 -4.42
CA GLY A 78 20.03 15.07 -5.31
C GLY A 78 19.17 14.07 -6.10
N ALA A 79 17.96 14.46 -6.52
CA ALA A 79 17.07 13.56 -7.26
C ALA A 79 17.67 13.12 -8.61
N GLU A 80 18.24 14.04 -9.39
CA GLU A 80 18.91 13.75 -10.66
C GLU A 80 20.19 12.93 -10.44
N GLU A 81 20.99 13.33 -9.47
CA GLU A 81 22.20 12.61 -9.06
C GLU A 81 21.90 11.15 -8.68
N LEU A 82 20.80 10.90 -7.96
CA LEU A 82 20.35 9.55 -7.62
C LEU A 82 19.96 8.75 -8.86
N LEU A 83 19.29 9.37 -9.84
CA LEU A 83 18.90 8.66 -11.06
C LEU A 83 20.14 8.22 -11.86
N ASP A 84 21.16 9.06 -11.93
CA ASP A 84 22.40 8.70 -12.60
C ASP A 84 23.19 7.66 -11.79
N TYR A 85 23.34 7.86 -10.47
CA TYR A 85 23.99 6.89 -9.60
C TYR A 85 23.35 5.50 -9.71
N ARG A 86 22.02 5.42 -9.85
CA ARG A 86 21.30 4.16 -10.05
C ARG A 86 21.64 3.46 -11.36
N LYS A 87 21.71 4.21 -12.47
CA LYS A 87 22.09 3.65 -13.77
C LYS A 87 23.50 3.07 -13.70
N GLU A 88 24.42 3.82 -13.09
CA GLU A 88 25.82 3.43 -12.93
C GLU A 88 25.98 2.22 -11.99
N PHE A 89 25.19 2.17 -10.92
CA PHE A 89 25.27 1.10 -9.91
C PHE A 89 24.85 -0.25 -10.48
N VAL A 90 23.73 -0.30 -11.22
CA VAL A 90 23.28 -1.53 -11.90
C VAL A 90 24.24 -1.94 -13.01
N ALA A 91 24.95 -0.98 -13.61
CA ALA A 91 26.02 -1.27 -14.56
C ALA A 91 27.34 -1.71 -13.92
N GLY A 92 27.46 -1.68 -12.59
CA GLY A 92 28.68 -2.03 -11.85
C GLY A 92 29.80 -0.99 -11.97
N ARG A 93 29.49 0.24 -12.40
CA ARG A 93 30.47 1.33 -12.60
C ARG A 93 30.67 2.19 -11.35
N VAL A 94 29.72 2.18 -10.42
CA VAL A 94 29.86 2.76 -9.08
C VAL A 94 29.57 1.70 -8.02
N ALA A 95 30.17 1.87 -6.84
CA ALA A 95 30.00 0.97 -5.71
C ALA A 95 29.51 1.73 -4.48
N LEU A 96 28.72 1.03 -3.66
CA LEU A 96 28.34 1.50 -2.33
C LEU A 96 29.51 1.35 -1.37
N ARG A 97 29.56 2.23 -0.35
CA ARG A 97 30.41 2.01 0.81
C ARG A 97 29.84 0.85 1.63
N MET A 98 30.50 -0.29 1.61
CA MET A 98 30.16 -1.48 2.38
C MET A 98 31.33 -1.83 3.29
N GLU A 99 31.06 -2.01 4.58
CA GLU A 99 32.07 -2.35 5.59
C GLU A 99 31.66 -3.64 6.28
N GLU A 100 32.55 -4.64 6.26
CA GLU A 100 32.36 -5.86 7.04
C GLU A 100 32.49 -5.53 8.53
N GLY A 101 31.55 -6.03 9.34
CA GLY A 101 31.45 -5.68 10.74
C GLY A 101 30.83 -6.79 11.58
N VAL A 102 30.88 -6.61 12.90
CA VAL A 102 30.32 -7.58 13.86
C VAL A 102 29.33 -6.88 14.76
N PHE A 103 28.08 -7.36 14.77
CA PHE A 103 27.08 -6.95 15.74
C PHE A 103 27.12 -7.89 16.95
N ARG A 104 27.41 -7.34 18.14
CA ARG A 104 27.35 -8.08 19.41
C ARG A 104 26.15 -7.62 20.21
N LEU A 105 25.27 -8.55 20.55
CA LEU A 105 24.09 -8.27 21.37
C LEU A 105 24.46 -7.69 22.75
N SER A 106 25.56 -8.15 23.35
CA SER A 106 26.07 -7.64 24.63
C SER A 106 26.40 -6.16 24.57
N ASP A 107 27.00 -5.71 23.48
CA ASP A 107 27.42 -4.32 23.29
C ASP A 107 26.19 -3.45 23.08
N TYR A 108 25.22 -3.94 22.31
CA TYR A 108 23.94 -3.26 22.13
C TYR A 108 23.14 -3.15 23.44
N GLN A 109 23.10 -4.20 24.26
CA GLN A 109 22.45 -4.16 25.58
C GLN A 109 23.13 -3.17 26.53
N ARG A 110 24.47 -3.08 26.49
CA ARG A 110 25.21 -2.06 27.23
C ARG A 110 24.83 -0.66 26.76
N PHE A 111 24.86 -0.43 25.44
CA PHE A 111 24.41 0.83 24.84
C PHE A 111 22.99 1.23 25.29
N LEU A 112 22.05 0.27 25.36
CA LEU A 112 20.70 0.53 25.84
C LEU A 112 20.67 0.96 27.32
N ARG A 113 21.46 0.33 28.20
CA ARG A 113 21.56 0.72 29.61
C ARG A 113 22.18 2.11 29.77
N ASP A 114 23.28 2.36 29.06
CA ASP A 114 24.01 3.63 29.12
C ASP A 114 23.17 4.81 28.62
N ASN A 115 22.16 4.55 27.79
CA ASN A 115 21.25 5.55 27.22
C ASN A 115 19.82 5.47 27.77
N ASP A 116 19.57 4.72 28.85
CA ASP A 116 18.21 4.37 29.30
C ASP A 116 17.33 5.60 29.55
N ALA A 117 17.84 6.60 30.29
CA ALA A 117 17.12 7.82 30.60
C ALA A 117 16.65 8.55 29.33
N SER A 118 17.58 8.87 28.43
CA SER A 118 17.25 9.58 27.18
C SER A 118 16.36 8.74 26.23
N ILE A 119 16.46 7.41 26.28
CA ILE A 119 15.54 6.54 25.53
C ILE A 119 14.12 6.62 26.11
N LYS A 120 13.97 6.64 27.43
CA LYS A 120 12.68 6.77 28.12
C LYS A 120 12.04 8.13 27.84
N ASP A 121 12.79 9.21 27.94
CA ASP A 121 12.30 10.57 27.67
C ASP A 121 11.74 10.68 26.24
N PHE A 122 12.49 10.17 25.25
CA PHE A 122 12.03 10.14 23.86
C PHE A 122 10.75 9.31 23.70
N LYS A 123 10.68 8.14 24.35
CA LYS A 123 9.51 7.25 24.25
C LYS A 123 8.26 7.88 24.87
N GLN A 124 8.41 8.61 25.97
CA GLN A 124 7.29 9.31 26.60
C GLN A 124 6.72 10.38 25.65
N GLY A 125 7.58 11.19 25.05
CA GLY A 125 7.15 12.20 24.06
C GLY A 125 6.50 11.57 22.83
N GLN A 126 7.08 10.48 22.31
CA GLN A 126 6.49 9.73 21.20
C GLN A 126 5.09 9.18 21.52
N GLN A 127 4.91 8.59 22.71
CA GLN A 127 3.63 8.00 23.11
C GLN A 127 2.55 9.08 23.26
N ALA A 128 2.89 10.21 23.89
CA ALA A 128 1.98 11.34 24.01
C ALA A 128 1.57 11.91 22.65
N ALA A 129 2.52 12.04 21.71
CA ALA A 129 2.23 12.49 20.36
C ALA A 129 1.34 11.51 19.58
N PHE A 130 1.56 10.20 19.74
CA PHE A 130 0.74 9.15 19.13
C PHE A 130 -0.70 9.18 19.65
N GLU A 131 -0.89 9.28 20.96
CA GLU A 131 -2.21 9.37 21.59
C GLU A 131 -2.97 10.63 21.14
N ALA A 132 -2.27 11.76 21.06
CA ALA A 132 -2.85 13.02 20.58
C ALA A 132 -3.29 12.93 19.11
N GLU A 133 -2.52 12.27 18.24
CA GLU A 133 -2.92 12.05 16.83
C GLU A 133 -4.12 11.11 16.73
N ARG A 134 -4.14 10.02 17.49
CA ARG A 134 -5.28 9.09 17.52
C ARG A 134 -6.57 9.79 17.96
N GLU A 135 -6.48 10.66 18.96
CA GLU A 135 -7.63 11.44 19.41
C GLU A 135 -8.09 12.47 18.36
N ARG A 136 -7.17 13.10 17.63
CA ARG A 136 -7.52 13.96 16.49
C ARG A 136 -8.32 13.19 15.43
N TRP A 137 -7.91 11.97 15.08
CA TRP A 137 -8.65 11.15 14.12
C TRP A 137 -10.03 10.73 14.64
N ARG A 138 -10.13 10.41 15.92
CA ARG A 138 -11.41 10.10 16.58
C ARG A 138 -12.38 11.28 16.49
N ILE A 139 -11.92 12.49 16.81
CA ILE A 139 -12.73 13.72 16.75
C ILE A 139 -13.10 14.06 15.30
N ALA A 140 -12.17 13.87 14.36
CA ALA A 140 -12.40 14.13 12.94
C ALA A 140 -13.29 13.09 12.26
N GLY A 141 -13.68 12.01 12.94
CA GLY A 141 -14.45 10.91 12.34
C GLY A 141 -13.65 10.11 11.30
N VAL A 142 -12.32 10.23 11.31
CA VAL A 142 -11.39 9.51 10.41
C VAL A 142 -10.92 8.18 11.05
N SER A 143 -11.39 7.89 12.27
CA SER A 143 -11.00 6.68 13.02
C SER A 143 -11.50 5.40 12.34
N GLU A 144 -10.52 4.56 11.99
CA GLU A 144 -10.51 3.14 11.61
C GLU A 144 -11.86 2.44 11.34
N THR A 145 -11.92 1.87 10.13
CA THR A 145 -13.00 1.13 9.44
C THR A 145 -14.01 2.00 8.68
N HIS A 146 -13.87 2.03 7.35
CA HIS A 146 -15.05 2.00 6.49
C HIS A 146 -15.77 0.65 6.67
N ASP A 147 -16.30 0.42 7.88
CA ASP A 147 -17.50 -0.41 8.09
C ASP A 147 -18.74 0.51 8.05
N ALA A 148 -18.69 1.55 7.21
CA ALA A 148 -19.83 2.38 6.93
C ALA A 148 -20.83 1.59 6.06
N GLY A 149 -21.69 0.79 6.70
CA GLY A 149 -23.01 0.43 6.17
C GLY A 149 -23.26 -1.02 5.73
N GLY A 150 -22.48 -2.02 6.18
CA GLY A 150 -22.53 -3.37 5.61
C GLY A 150 -23.77 -4.23 5.89
N ALA A 151 -24.37 -4.16 7.08
CA ALA A 151 -25.42 -5.12 7.46
C ALA A 151 -26.85 -4.64 7.15
N GLY A 152 -27.14 -3.34 7.30
CA GLY A 152 -28.49 -2.80 7.11
C GLY A 152 -28.89 -2.58 5.65
N ASP A 153 -27.93 -2.45 4.73
CA ASP A 153 -28.18 -2.14 3.31
C ASP A 153 -28.02 -3.36 2.40
N ALA A 154 -27.56 -4.51 2.92
CA ALA A 154 -27.43 -5.74 2.13
C ALA A 154 -28.81 -6.29 1.72
N ASP A 155 -29.76 -6.35 2.66
CA ASP A 155 -31.12 -6.85 2.41
C ASP A 155 -31.90 -5.94 1.46
N ALA A 156 -31.73 -4.62 1.58
CA ALA A 156 -32.36 -3.64 0.69
C ALA A 156 -31.84 -3.76 -0.75
N ARG A 157 -30.52 -3.92 -0.93
CA ARG A 157 -29.92 -4.16 -2.25
C ARG A 157 -30.36 -5.49 -2.86
N ALA A 158 -30.42 -6.55 -2.06
CA ALA A 158 -30.88 -7.86 -2.51
C ALA A 158 -32.36 -7.81 -2.95
N ALA A 159 -33.21 -7.15 -2.17
CA ALA A 159 -34.61 -6.93 -2.52
C ALA A 159 -34.77 -6.09 -3.79
N ALA A 160 -33.99 -5.01 -3.94
CA ALA A 160 -33.99 -4.18 -5.14
C ALA A 160 -33.55 -4.96 -6.39
N ALA A 161 -32.52 -5.80 -6.28
CA ALA A 161 -32.07 -6.67 -7.36
C ALA A 161 -33.11 -7.73 -7.73
N GLN A 162 -33.78 -8.33 -6.74
CA GLN A 162 -34.79 -9.36 -6.97
C GLN A 162 -36.08 -8.80 -7.58
N ALA A 163 -36.43 -7.55 -7.26
CA ALA A 163 -37.60 -6.87 -7.79
C ALA A 163 -37.35 -6.17 -9.14
N PHE A 164 -36.10 -6.16 -9.63
CA PHE A 164 -35.76 -5.46 -10.86
C PHE A 164 -35.92 -6.37 -12.08
N GLU A 165 -36.80 -5.97 -12.98
CA GLU A 165 -36.98 -6.63 -14.28
C GLU A 165 -35.94 -6.08 -15.28
N GLY A 166 -34.73 -6.63 -15.23
CA GLY A 166 -33.61 -6.25 -16.08
C GLY A 166 -32.34 -7.02 -15.75
N GLU A 167 -31.20 -6.56 -16.26
CA GLU A 167 -29.90 -7.17 -15.99
C GLU A 167 -29.34 -6.66 -14.66
N VAL A 168 -28.90 -7.60 -13.82
CA VAL A 168 -28.26 -7.30 -12.53
C VAL A 168 -26.79 -7.69 -12.61
N VAL A 169 -25.91 -6.69 -12.60
CA VAL A 169 -24.47 -6.93 -12.56
C VAL A 169 -24.01 -6.98 -11.11
N ALA A 170 -23.46 -8.13 -10.71
CA ALA A 170 -23.00 -8.39 -9.35
C ALA A 170 -21.46 -8.48 -9.28
N SER A 171 -20.91 -8.28 -8.07
CA SER A 171 -19.49 -8.47 -7.83
C SER A 171 -19.10 -9.95 -7.98
N GLN A 172 -17.99 -10.23 -8.66
CA GLN A 172 -17.44 -11.59 -8.73
C GLN A 172 -16.49 -11.91 -7.57
N VAL A 173 -16.08 -10.90 -6.80
CA VAL A 173 -15.08 -11.01 -5.74
C VAL A 173 -15.48 -10.22 -4.50
N SER A 174 -14.91 -10.58 -3.36
CA SER A 174 -14.99 -9.72 -2.17
C SER A 174 -13.86 -8.70 -2.19
N GLY A 175 -14.15 -7.42 -1.94
CA GLY A 175 -13.18 -6.33 -2.09
C GLY A 175 -13.77 -4.97 -1.74
N GLY A 176 -13.12 -3.90 -2.16
CA GLY A 176 -13.64 -2.53 -2.08
C GLY A 176 -13.91 -1.97 -3.48
N VAL A 177 -15.01 -1.22 -3.66
CA VAL A 177 -15.26 -0.47 -4.90
C VAL A 177 -14.21 0.63 -5.00
N TRP A 178 -13.29 0.50 -5.94
CA TRP A 178 -12.20 1.45 -6.16
C TRP A 178 -12.69 2.67 -6.93
N SER A 179 -13.40 2.45 -8.04
CA SER A 179 -13.95 3.53 -8.84
C SER A 179 -15.19 3.11 -9.59
N VAL A 180 -16.14 4.03 -9.75
CA VAL A 180 -17.34 3.84 -10.59
C VAL A 180 -17.18 4.65 -11.86
N LEU A 181 -17.21 3.98 -13.02
CA LEU A 181 -16.83 4.54 -14.32
C LEU A 181 -18.03 5.04 -15.14
N VAL A 182 -19.25 4.79 -14.66
CA VAL A 182 -20.51 5.10 -15.35
C VAL A 182 -21.45 5.86 -14.42
N ALA A 183 -22.35 6.65 -15.00
CA ALA A 183 -23.39 7.36 -14.25
C ALA A 183 -24.75 6.69 -14.47
N VAL A 184 -25.67 6.87 -13.51
CA VAL A 184 -27.08 6.51 -13.70
C VAL A 184 -27.63 7.26 -14.92
N GLY A 185 -28.28 6.51 -15.79
CA GLY A 185 -28.87 6.95 -17.04
C GLY A 185 -27.95 6.87 -18.26
N ALA A 186 -26.68 6.48 -18.09
CA ALA A 186 -25.76 6.29 -19.21
C ALA A 186 -26.13 5.05 -20.04
N GLU A 187 -26.00 5.15 -21.36
CA GLU A 187 -26.02 3.99 -22.25
C GLU A 187 -24.65 3.31 -22.26
N VAL A 188 -24.65 1.98 -22.19
CA VAL A 188 -23.43 1.16 -22.19
C VAL A 188 -23.55 0.04 -23.22
N THR A 189 -22.41 -0.37 -23.75
CA THR A 189 -22.31 -1.50 -24.68
C THR A 189 -21.89 -2.78 -23.96
N ALA A 190 -22.18 -3.94 -24.54
CA ALA A 190 -21.71 -5.22 -24.01
C ALA A 190 -20.17 -5.22 -23.90
N GLY A 191 -19.64 -5.60 -22.73
CA GLY A 191 -18.21 -5.57 -22.41
C GLY A 191 -17.69 -4.21 -21.92
N GLN A 192 -18.50 -3.15 -21.91
CA GLN A 192 -18.07 -1.85 -21.41
C GLN A 192 -17.80 -1.90 -19.90
N ALA A 193 -16.70 -1.28 -19.46
CA ALA A 193 -16.34 -1.20 -18.06
C ALA A 193 -17.32 -0.33 -17.28
N LEU A 194 -17.85 -0.85 -16.17
CA LEU A 194 -18.83 -0.18 -15.31
C LEU A 194 -18.20 0.39 -14.05
N LEU A 195 -17.36 -0.41 -13.39
CA LEU A 195 -16.66 -0.05 -12.16
C LEU A 195 -15.43 -0.94 -11.96
N VAL A 196 -14.56 -0.56 -11.04
CA VAL A 196 -13.35 -1.30 -10.66
C VAL A 196 -13.45 -1.68 -9.18
N ILE A 197 -13.18 -2.94 -8.88
CA ILE A 197 -13.10 -3.47 -7.52
C ILE A 197 -11.63 -3.74 -7.19
N GLU A 198 -11.17 -3.22 -6.07
CA GLU A 198 -9.90 -3.65 -5.48
C GLU A 198 -10.15 -4.91 -4.63
N SER A 199 -9.56 -6.03 -5.02
CA SER A 199 -9.56 -7.25 -4.22
C SER A 199 -8.18 -7.88 -4.21
N MET A 200 -7.70 -8.28 -3.04
CA MET A 200 -6.39 -8.93 -2.88
C MET A 200 -5.23 -8.17 -3.56
N LYS A 201 -5.28 -6.83 -3.55
CA LYS A 201 -4.31 -5.92 -4.18
C LYS A 201 -4.29 -5.99 -5.72
N MET A 202 -5.35 -6.53 -6.31
CA MET A 202 -5.61 -6.51 -7.74
C MET A 202 -6.81 -5.61 -8.04
N GLU A 203 -6.72 -4.90 -9.16
CA GLU A 203 -7.84 -4.16 -9.74
C GLU A 203 -8.61 -5.11 -10.66
N ILE A 204 -9.90 -5.29 -10.39
CA ILE A 204 -10.80 -6.18 -11.11
C ILE A 204 -11.91 -5.33 -11.70
N THR A 205 -11.89 -5.16 -13.02
CA THR A 205 -12.92 -4.42 -13.75
C THR A 205 -14.19 -5.25 -13.87
N VAL A 206 -15.33 -4.67 -13.52
CA VAL A 206 -16.65 -5.24 -13.74
C VAL A 206 -17.19 -4.67 -15.04
N HIS A 207 -17.65 -5.55 -15.92
CA HIS A 207 -18.10 -5.22 -17.27
C HIS A 207 -19.61 -5.43 -17.42
N ALA A 208 -20.24 -4.66 -18.31
CA ALA A 208 -21.61 -4.89 -18.74
C ALA A 208 -21.72 -6.21 -19.51
N HIS A 209 -22.68 -7.08 -19.15
CA HIS A 209 -22.90 -8.33 -19.87
C HIS A 209 -23.63 -8.12 -21.21
N CYS A 210 -24.45 -7.07 -21.31
CA CYS A 210 -25.19 -6.70 -22.51
C CYS A 210 -25.18 -5.18 -22.70
N ALA A 211 -25.61 -4.73 -23.89
CA ALA A 211 -25.90 -3.31 -24.09
C ALA A 211 -27.20 -2.93 -23.36
N GLY A 212 -27.29 -1.70 -22.87
CA GLY A 212 -28.45 -1.22 -22.11
C GLY A 212 -28.18 0.14 -21.47
N ARG A 213 -29.08 0.57 -20.60
CA ARG A 213 -28.97 1.82 -19.85
C ARG A 213 -28.80 1.52 -18.36
N ILE A 214 -27.90 2.25 -17.70
CA ILE A 214 -27.71 2.16 -16.25
C ILE A 214 -28.94 2.73 -15.54
N GLU A 215 -29.74 1.89 -14.90
CA GLU A 215 -30.93 2.34 -14.16
C GLU A 215 -30.57 2.72 -12.72
N ARG A 216 -29.67 1.96 -12.09
CA ARG A 216 -29.25 2.22 -10.71
C ARG A 216 -27.86 1.70 -10.41
N LEU A 217 -27.12 2.46 -9.60
CA LEU A 217 -25.91 2.01 -8.93
C LEU A 217 -26.25 1.70 -7.48
N LEU A 218 -25.97 0.47 -7.05
CA LEU A 218 -26.22 -0.05 -5.70
C LEU A 218 -24.96 0.01 -4.81
N CYS A 219 -23.89 0.61 -5.32
CA CYS A 219 -22.64 0.79 -4.61
C CYS A 219 -22.08 2.20 -4.80
N VAL A 220 -21.20 2.60 -3.88
CA VAL A 220 -20.44 3.85 -3.95
C VAL A 220 -18.94 3.57 -3.87
N GLU A 221 -18.11 4.49 -4.37
CA GLU A 221 -16.66 4.40 -4.25
C GLU A 221 -16.24 4.31 -2.76
N GLY A 222 -15.24 3.49 -2.48
CA GLY A 222 -14.77 3.17 -1.13
C GLY A 222 -15.60 2.14 -0.37
N GLN A 223 -16.75 1.69 -0.91
CA GLN A 223 -17.60 0.71 -0.23
C GLN A 223 -17.05 -0.71 -0.33
N SER A 224 -17.04 -1.43 0.80
CA SER A 224 -16.79 -2.87 0.83
C SER A 224 -17.92 -3.67 0.17
N VAL A 225 -17.56 -4.67 -0.62
CA VAL A 225 -18.47 -5.56 -1.35
C VAL A 225 -18.08 -7.02 -1.15
N THR A 226 -19.07 -7.91 -1.20
CA THR A 226 -18.86 -9.37 -1.17
C THR A 226 -19.11 -9.99 -2.54
N ALA A 227 -18.53 -11.16 -2.80
CA ALA A 227 -18.83 -11.92 -4.01
C ALA A 227 -20.34 -12.24 -4.08
N GLY A 228 -20.94 -12.03 -5.24
CA GLY A 228 -22.38 -12.17 -5.50
C GLY A 228 -23.21 -10.93 -5.13
N GLN A 229 -22.62 -9.90 -4.51
CA GLN A 229 -23.36 -8.70 -4.14
C GLN A 229 -23.80 -7.91 -5.39
N PRO A 230 -25.10 -7.57 -5.55
CA PRO A 230 -25.57 -6.73 -6.65
C PRO A 230 -24.94 -5.33 -6.60
N LEU A 231 -24.45 -4.84 -7.74
CA LEU A 231 -23.76 -3.55 -7.85
C LEU A 231 -24.47 -2.60 -8.82
N VAL A 232 -24.99 -3.10 -9.94
CA VAL A 232 -25.59 -2.28 -10.99
C VAL A 232 -26.87 -2.94 -11.50
N LEU A 233 -27.91 -2.13 -11.70
CA LEU A 233 -29.16 -2.51 -12.35
C LEU A 233 -29.21 -1.85 -13.74
N MET A 234 -29.46 -2.64 -14.78
CA MET A 234 -29.48 -2.19 -16.19
C MET A 234 -30.74 -2.64 -16.93
N CYS A 235 -31.32 -1.75 -17.73
CA CYS A 235 -32.48 -2.03 -18.59
C CYS A 235 -32.17 -1.90 -20.09
#